data_AF-K0IMW7-F1
#
_entry.id   AF-K0IMW7-F1
#
_cell.length_a   1.000
_cell.length_b   1.000
_cell.length_c   1.000
_cell.angle_alpha   90.00
_cell.angle_beta   90.00
_cell.angle_gamma   90.00
#
_symmetry.space_group_name_H-M   'P 1'
#
loop_
_entity.id
_entity.type
_entity.pdbx_description
1 polymer ?
#
loop_
_entity_poly.entity_id
_entity_poly.type
_entity_poly.pdbx_seq_one_letter_code
_entity_poly.pdbx_strand_id
1 'polypeptide(L)'
;MDPEKERTAEQIISHEVDAIASNSARIKENSCAACHVLFTLVGRMNLSETDAADLLTEVLLVKPELNDRFIEMVENVHMKQRMMGVTFAIKTREAKDRYIDSQFKNTLDELLADTANYGAGIVLRKLVMSYIALEMAQNIGIDYHAATEELYYYMRKRDEETHTALMKLVRSMIEKRSRYNR
;
A
#
# COMPACT_ATOMS: atom_id res chain seq x y z
N MET A 1 -20.27 2.60 -12.87
CA MET A 1 -19.09 3.07 -13.60
C MET A 1 -19.45 3.21 -15.07
N ASP A 2 -18.83 4.17 -15.78
CA ASP A 2 -18.98 4.29 -17.24
C ASP A 2 -18.33 3.07 -17.93
N PRO A 3 -19.11 2.23 -18.65
CA PRO A 3 -18.59 1.01 -19.28
C PRO A 3 -17.47 1.25 -20.29
N GLU A 4 -17.42 2.44 -20.93
CA GLU A 4 -16.38 2.78 -21.88
C GLU A 4 -15.06 3.12 -21.17
N LYS A 5 -15.16 3.81 -20.02
CA LYS A 5 -14.02 4.11 -19.14
C LYS A 5 -13.41 2.83 -18.56
N GLU A 6 -14.23 1.90 -18.08
CA GLU A 6 -13.79 0.59 -17.57
C GLU A 6 -13.05 -0.20 -18.64
N ARG A 7 -13.62 -0.29 -19.86
CA ARG A 7 -13.03 -1.06 -20.96
C ARG A 7 -11.69 -0.47 -21.42
N THR A 8 -11.57 0.86 -21.41
CA THR A 8 -10.32 1.56 -21.72
C THR A 8 -9.25 1.30 -20.64
N ALA A 9 -9.63 1.37 -19.37
CA ALA A 9 -8.74 1.06 -18.25
C ALA A 9 -8.25 -0.39 -18.31
N GLU A 10 -9.15 -1.35 -18.56
CA GLU A 10 -8.82 -2.78 -18.72
C GLU A 10 -7.76 -3.00 -19.82
N GLN A 11 -7.91 -2.35 -20.98
CA GLN A 11 -6.94 -2.45 -22.07
C GLN A 11 -5.56 -1.90 -21.68
N ILE A 12 -5.53 -0.75 -21.01
CA ILE A 12 -4.27 -0.13 -20.55
C ILE A 12 -3.60 -1.04 -19.52
N ILE A 13 -4.36 -1.51 -18.52
CA ILE A 13 -3.84 -2.37 -17.45
C ILE A 13 -3.29 -3.67 -18.04
N SER A 14 -4.07 -4.37 -18.88
CA SER A 14 -3.61 -5.61 -19.50
C SER A 14 -2.35 -5.41 -20.32
N HIS A 15 -2.29 -4.36 -21.14
CA HIS A 15 -1.10 -4.06 -21.93
C HIS A 15 0.13 -3.83 -21.07
N GLU A 16 0.02 -3.02 -20.01
CA GLU A 16 1.17 -2.74 -19.14
C GLU A 16 1.60 -3.97 -18.32
N VAL A 17 0.65 -4.79 -17.85
CA VAL A 17 0.93 -6.06 -17.17
C VAL A 17 1.75 -6.98 -18.08
N ASP A 18 1.30 -7.20 -19.32
CA ASP A 18 1.99 -8.09 -20.27
C ASP A 18 3.36 -7.51 -20.70
N ALA A 19 3.44 -6.20 -20.86
CA ALA A 19 4.67 -5.47 -21.16
C ALA A 19 5.74 -5.60 -20.05
N ILE A 20 5.33 -5.51 -18.79
CA ILE A 20 6.23 -5.62 -17.64
C ILE A 20 6.62 -7.07 -17.41
N ALA A 21 5.67 -7.99 -17.51
CA ALA A 21 5.91 -9.42 -17.32
C ALA A 21 6.93 -9.96 -18.34
N SER A 22 6.89 -9.46 -19.58
CA SER A 22 7.87 -9.80 -20.63
C SER A 22 9.22 -9.10 -20.48
N ASN A 23 9.25 -7.86 -19.97
CA ASN A 23 10.48 -7.13 -19.72
C ASN A 23 10.36 -6.16 -18.54
N SER A 24 10.90 -6.55 -17.39
CA SER A 24 10.86 -5.75 -16.16
C SER A 24 11.80 -4.55 -16.14
N ALA A 25 12.77 -4.47 -17.06
CA ALA A 25 13.66 -3.32 -17.20
C ALA A 25 12.92 -2.05 -17.66
N ARG A 26 11.65 -2.19 -18.07
CA ARG A 26 10.75 -1.06 -18.36
C ARG A 26 10.40 -0.24 -17.12
N ILE A 27 10.58 -0.80 -15.92
CA ILE A 27 10.39 -0.11 -14.65
C ILE A 27 11.75 0.23 -14.07
N LYS A 28 11.93 1.48 -13.61
CA LYS A 28 13.16 1.90 -12.92
C LYS A 28 13.49 0.96 -11.76
N GLU A 29 14.78 0.75 -11.50
CA GLU A 29 15.33 -0.27 -10.59
C GLU A 29 14.72 -0.28 -9.18
N ASN A 30 14.37 0.90 -8.64
CA ASN A 30 13.75 1.05 -7.30
C ASN A 30 12.26 1.41 -7.34
N SER A 31 11.62 1.42 -8.52
CA SER A 31 10.21 1.81 -8.64
C SER A 31 9.26 0.61 -8.51
N CYS A 32 8.10 0.82 -7.88
CA CYS A 32 7.08 -0.20 -7.74
C CYS A 32 6.40 -0.54 -9.09
N ALA A 33 6.20 -1.83 -9.37
CA ALA A 33 5.58 -2.32 -10.60
C ALA A 33 4.07 -2.01 -10.63
N ALA A 34 3.38 -2.14 -9.50
CA ALA A 34 2.00 -1.72 -9.36
C ALA A 34 1.84 -0.21 -9.54
N CYS A 35 2.74 0.60 -8.95
CA CYS A 35 2.73 2.05 -9.14
C CYS A 35 2.99 2.46 -10.59
N HIS A 36 3.83 1.72 -11.33
CA HIS A 36 4.03 1.98 -12.76
C HIS A 36 2.73 1.84 -13.56
N VAL A 37 1.95 0.78 -13.31
CA VAL A 37 0.63 0.59 -13.95
C VAL A 37 -0.34 1.70 -13.54
N LEU A 38 -0.39 2.04 -12.24
CA LEU A 38 -1.21 3.13 -11.70
C LEU A 38 -0.87 4.48 -12.38
N PHE A 39 0.40 4.86 -12.41
CA PHE A 39 0.81 6.14 -13.01
C PHE A 39 0.64 6.16 -14.53
N THR A 40 0.63 5.00 -15.18
CA THR A 40 0.26 4.90 -16.59
C THR A 40 -1.23 5.22 -16.80
N LEU A 41 -2.11 4.76 -15.89
CA LEU A 41 -3.52 5.14 -15.91
C LEU A 41 -3.71 6.65 -15.66
N VAL A 42 -3.03 7.19 -14.65
CA VAL A 42 -3.02 8.64 -14.36
C VAL A 42 -2.69 9.44 -15.63
N GLY A 43 -1.59 9.09 -16.30
CA GLY A 43 -1.12 9.81 -17.48
C GLY A 43 -1.99 9.62 -18.72
N ARG A 44 -2.44 8.39 -19.01
CA ARG A 44 -3.19 8.09 -20.25
C ARG A 44 -4.67 8.45 -20.17
N MET A 45 -5.24 8.46 -18.97
CA MET A 45 -6.67 8.76 -18.76
C MET A 45 -6.91 10.13 -18.13
N ASN A 46 -5.83 10.88 -17.84
CA ASN A 46 -5.88 12.20 -17.20
C ASN A 46 -6.70 12.19 -15.90
N LEU A 47 -6.42 11.20 -15.05
CA LEU A 47 -7.08 10.98 -13.76
C LEU A 47 -6.22 11.52 -12.63
N SER A 48 -6.82 11.82 -11.48
CA SER A 48 -6.05 11.93 -10.24
C SER A 48 -5.48 10.56 -9.85
N GLU A 49 -4.44 10.54 -9.01
CA GLU A 49 -3.88 9.28 -8.50
C GLU A 49 -4.92 8.46 -7.73
N THR A 50 -5.74 9.12 -6.91
CA THR A 50 -6.84 8.48 -6.17
C THR A 50 -7.87 7.87 -7.12
N ASP A 51 -8.34 8.63 -8.12
CA ASP A 51 -9.33 8.12 -9.08
C ASP A 51 -8.76 6.96 -9.91
N ALA A 52 -7.45 7.00 -10.23
CA ALA A 52 -6.78 5.92 -10.94
C ALA A 52 -6.60 4.67 -10.07
N ALA A 53 -6.35 4.83 -8.77
CA ALA A 53 -6.21 3.73 -7.81
C ALA A 53 -7.54 3.03 -7.55
N ASP A 54 -8.61 3.81 -7.39
CA ASP A 54 -9.97 3.28 -7.26
C ASP A 54 -10.36 2.53 -8.54
N LEU A 55 -10.14 3.13 -9.71
CA LEU A 55 -10.44 2.51 -11.01
C LEU A 55 -9.63 1.23 -11.25
N LEU A 56 -8.33 1.23 -10.93
CA LEU A 56 -7.48 0.05 -11.02
C LEU A 56 -8.03 -1.09 -10.14
N THR A 57 -8.40 -0.77 -8.89
CA THR A 57 -8.96 -1.74 -7.95
C THR A 57 -10.27 -2.31 -8.45
N GLU A 58 -11.18 -1.46 -8.92
CA GLU A 58 -12.47 -1.88 -9.47
C GLU A 58 -12.32 -2.81 -10.67
N VAL A 59 -11.46 -2.46 -11.64
CA VAL A 59 -11.23 -3.29 -12.83
C VAL A 59 -10.64 -4.65 -12.46
N LEU A 60 -9.63 -4.68 -11.59
CA LEU A 60 -9.01 -5.94 -11.15
C LEU A 60 -10.00 -6.81 -10.36
N LEU A 61 -10.86 -6.21 -9.54
CA LEU A 61 -11.89 -6.93 -8.80
C LEU A 61 -12.90 -7.63 -9.73
N VAL A 62 -13.30 -6.98 -10.82
CA VAL A 62 -14.28 -7.50 -11.78
C VAL A 62 -13.64 -8.48 -12.79
N LYS A 63 -12.32 -8.41 -13.00
CA LYS A 63 -11.57 -9.21 -13.98
C LYS A 63 -10.55 -10.14 -13.29
N PRO A 64 -10.99 -11.30 -12.75
CA PRO A 64 -10.14 -12.17 -11.95
C PRO A 64 -8.87 -12.65 -12.70
N GLU A 65 -8.97 -13.00 -13.98
CA GLU A 65 -7.80 -13.41 -14.77
C GLU A 65 -6.77 -12.27 -14.95
N LEU A 66 -7.22 -11.03 -15.08
CA LEU A 66 -6.33 -9.87 -15.14
C LEU A 66 -5.71 -9.58 -13.78
N ASN A 67 -6.47 -9.74 -12.70
CA ASN A 67 -5.97 -9.63 -11.34
C ASN A 67 -4.88 -10.66 -11.02
N ASP A 68 -5.08 -11.91 -11.42
CA ASP A 68 -4.08 -12.96 -11.23
C ASP A 68 -2.77 -12.62 -11.97
N ARG A 69 -2.86 -12.17 -13.23
CA ARG A 69 -1.69 -11.72 -14.00
C ARG A 69 -1.02 -10.49 -13.38
N PHE A 70 -1.81 -9.54 -12.89
CA PHE A 70 -1.30 -8.34 -12.22
C PHE A 70 -0.52 -8.71 -10.96
N ILE A 71 -1.08 -9.58 -10.11
CA ILE A 71 -0.43 -10.09 -8.90
C ILE A 71 0.85 -10.85 -9.27
N GLU A 72 0.80 -11.74 -10.26
CA GLU A 72 1.96 -12.51 -10.69
C GLU A 72 3.09 -11.62 -11.21
N MET A 73 2.76 -10.59 -12.00
CA MET A 73 3.71 -9.60 -12.50
C MET A 73 4.38 -8.85 -11.36
N VAL A 74 3.60 -8.37 -10.38
CA VAL A 74 4.13 -7.66 -9.20
C VAL A 74 5.03 -8.60 -8.38
N GLU A 75 4.60 -9.83 -8.11
CA GLU A 75 5.41 -10.82 -7.39
C GLU A 75 6.71 -11.14 -8.14
N ASN A 76 6.66 -11.33 -9.46
CA ASN A 76 7.83 -11.65 -10.26
C ASN A 76 8.87 -10.54 -10.22
N VAL A 77 8.45 -9.28 -10.46
CA VAL A 77 9.37 -8.13 -10.47
C VAL A 77 9.95 -7.89 -9.07
N HIS A 78 9.09 -7.84 -8.05
CA HIS A 78 9.52 -7.44 -6.71
C HIS A 78 10.21 -8.56 -5.95
N MET A 79 9.63 -9.75 -5.96
CA MET A 79 10.06 -10.84 -5.08
C MET A 79 11.09 -11.75 -5.75
N LYS A 80 10.99 -12.00 -7.07
CA LYS A 80 11.90 -12.92 -7.78
C LYS A 80 13.08 -12.20 -8.43
N GLN A 81 12.85 -11.13 -9.17
CA GLN A 81 13.90 -10.47 -9.94
C GLN A 81 14.71 -9.47 -9.12
N ARG A 82 14.04 -8.65 -8.30
CA ARG A 82 14.69 -7.65 -7.45
C ARG A 82 15.01 -8.14 -6.04
N MET A 83 14.68 -9.41 -5.76
CA MET A 83 15.07 -10.09 -4.52
C MET A 83 14.55 -9.39 -3.25
N MET A 84 13.44 -8.65 -3.32
CA MET A 84 12.80 -8.13 -2.11
C MET A 84 12.17 -9.31 -1.36
N GLY A 85 12.64 -9.60 -0.14
CA GLY A 85 12.06 -10.69 0.67
C GLY A 85 12.35 -12.11 0.15
N VAL A 86 13.56 -12.37 -0.36
CA VAL A 86 14.05 -13.65 -0.94
C VAL A 86 13.52 -14.92 -0.26
N THR A 87 13.47 -14.95 1.08
CA THR A 87 13.02 -16.13 1.85
C THR A 87 11.51 -16.36 1.81
N PHE A 88 10.71 -15.31 1.60
CA PHE A 88 9.28 -15.38 1.33
C PHE A 88 9.02 -15.76 -0.14
N ALA A 89 9.82 -15.22 -1.06
CA ALA A 89 9.68 -15.42 -2.50
C ALA A 89 9.76 -16.89 -2.93
N ILE A 90 10.63 -17.67 -2.29
CA ILE A 90 10.87 -19.10 -2.61
C ILE A 90 9.86 -20.08 -1.98
N LYS A 91 8.88 -19.61 -1.19
CA LYS A 91 7.84 -20.46 -0.59
C LYS A 91 6.75 -20.82 -1.61
N THR A 92 6.10 -21.97 -1.44
CA THR A 92 4.88 -22.30 -2.21
C THR A 92 3.76 -21.30 -1.90
N ARG A 93 2.76 -21.18 -2.79
CA ARG A 93 1.64 -20.25 -2.57
C ARG A 93 0.90 -20.54 -1.26
N GLU A 94 0.63 -21.80 -0.97
CA GLU A 94 -0.03 -22.21 0.27
C GLU A 94 0.80 -21.85 1.50
N ALA A 95 2.14 -21.93 1.40
CA ALA A 95 3.03 -21.54 2.48
C ALA A 95 3.09 -20.01 2.65
N LYS A 96 3.03 -19.23 1.56
CA LYS A 96 2.87 -17.78 1.61
C LYS A 96 1.53 -17.40 2.25
N ASP A 97 0.44 -18.03 1.85
CA ASP A 97 -0.90 -17.75 2.38
C ASP A 97 -1.01 -18.04 3.87
N ARG A 98 -0.50 -19.18 4.33
CA ARG A 98 -0.45 -19.49 5.77
C ARG A 98 0.38 -18.48 6.55
N TYR A 99 1.49 -18.03 5.97
CA TYR A 99 2.33 -17.01 6.61
C TYR A 99 1.60 -15.66 6.68
N ILE A 100 0.95 -15.23 5.59
CA ILE A 100 0.13 -14.02 5.55
C ILE A 100 -1.03 -14.11 6.54
N ASP A 101 -1.78 -15.21 6.57
CA ASP A 101 -2.91 -15.41 7.51
C ASP A 101 -2.46 -15.34 8.97
N SER A 102 -1.31 -15.93 9.29
CA SER A 102 -0.71 -15.84 10.61
C SER A 102 -0.35 -14.40 10.98
N GLN A 103 0.34 -13.67 10.10
CA GLN A 103 0.68 -12.26 10.36
C GLN A 103 -0.57 -11.38 10.48
N PHE A 104 -1.55 -11.59 9.59
CA PHE A 104 -2.81 -10.86 9.58
C PHE A 104 -3.56 -11.01 10.91
N LYS A 105 -3.76 -12.25 11.38
CA LYS A 105 -4.42 -12.53 12.67
C LYS A 105 -3.66 -11.92 13.84
N ASN A 106 -2.34 -12.10 13.88
CA ASN A 106 -1.52 -11.55 14.96
C ASN A 106 -1.61 -10.02 15.02
N THR A 107 -1.57 -9.34 13.88
CA THR A 107 -1.72 -7.87 13.84
C THR A 107 -3.11 -7.45 14.33
N LEU A 108 -4.18 -8.12 13.91
CA LEU A 108 -5.53 -7.81 14.41
C LEU A 108 -5.63 -8.00 15.93
N ASP A 109 -5.10 -9.11 16.45
CA ASP A 109 -5.10 -9.41 17.88
C ASP A 109 -4.29 -8.36 18.67
N GLU A 110 -3.14 -7.90 18.14
CA GLU A 110 -2.36 -6.82 18.74
C GLU A 110 -3.14 -5.51 18.79
N LEU A 111 -3.77 -5.11 17.68
CA LEU A 111 -4.56 -3.87 17.62
C LEU A 111 -5.76 -3.92 18.57
N LEU A 112 -6.40 -5.08 18.70
CA LEU A 112 -7.48 -5.31 19.66
C LEU A 112 -6.99 -5.21 21.10
N ALA A 113 -5.89 -5.89 21.42
CA ALA A 113 -5.27 -5.84 22.74
C ALA A 113 -4.84 -4.41 23.12
N ASP A 114 -4.22 -3.69 22.20
CA ASP A 114 -3.84 -2.29 22.41
C ASP A 114 -5.04 -1.38 22.63
N THR A 115 -6.10 -1.57 21.84
CA THR A 115 -7.35 -0.81 22.01
C THR A 115 -7.93 -1.06 23.40
N ALA A 116 -7.97 -2.32 23.85
CA ALA A 116 -8.52 -2.68 25.15
C ALA A 116 -7.68 -2.15 26.32
N ASN A 117 -6.35 -2.19 26.21
CA ASN A 117 -5.44 -1.84 27.31
C ASN A 117 -5.11 -0.33 27.38
N TYR A 118 -5.07 0.36 26.25
CA TYR A 118 -4.53 1.72 26.14
C TYR A 118 -5.49 2.69 25.43
N GLY A 119 -6.62 2.19 24.91
CA GLY A 119 -7.64 2.97 24.22
C GLY A 119 -7.33 3.23 22.75
N ALA A 120 -8.36 3.64 22.00
CA ALA A 120 -8.28 3.85 20.55
C ALA A 120 -7.23 4.90 20.11
N GLY A 121 -6.84 5.82 21.00
CA GLY A 121 -5.85 6.85 20.71
C GLY A 121 -4.46 6.31 20.40
N ILE A 122 -4.00 5.27 21.12
CA ILE A 122 -2.68 4.69 20.86
C ILE A 122 -2.66 3.94 19.53
N VAL A 123 -3.75 3.25 19.22
CA VAL A 123 -3.90 2.49 17.97
C VAL A 123 -3.92 3.43 16.78
N LEU A 124 -4.69 4.52 16.85
CA LEU A 124 -4.69 5.55 15.82
C LEU A 124 -3.31 6.19 15.64
N ARG A 125 -2.57 6.43 16.73
CA ARG A 125 -1.18 6.90 16.64
C ARG A 125 -0.29 5.91 15.89
N LYS A 126 -0.34 4.61 16.24
CA LYS A 126 0.42 3.55 15.54
C LYS A 126 0.09 3.56 14.04
N LEU A 127 -1.20 3.56 13.69
CA LEU A 127 -1.67 3.54 12.30
C LEU A 127 -1.23 4.78 11.51
N VAL A 128 -1.35 5.98 12.10
CA VAL A 128 -0.88 7.23 11.46
C VAL A 128 0.62 7.20 11.22
N MET A 129 1.42 6.74 12.19
CA MET A 129 2.88 6.64 12.02
C MET A 129 3.26 5.64 10.94
N SER A 130 2.62 4.46 10.91
CA SER A 130 2.83 3.47 9.85
C SER A 130 2.48 4.02 8.47
N TYR A 131 1.39 4.80 8.36
CA TYR A 131 1.01 5.43 7.11
C TYR A 131 2.03 6.49 6.65
N ILE A 132 2.53 7.34 7.56
CA ILE A 132 3.59 8.31 7.22
C ILE A 132 4.86 7.59 6.76
N ALA A 133 5.25 6.50 7.42
CA ALA A 133 6.42 5.71 7.01
C ALA A 133 6.23 5.08 5.62
N LEU A 134 5.01 4.64 5.29
CA LEU A 134 4.67 4.11 3.97
C LEU A 134 4.79 5.21 2.89
N GLU A 135 4.22 6.38 3.15
CA GLU A 135 4.33 7.54 2.27
C GLU A 135 5.79 7.96 2.06
N MET A 136 6.60 7.95 3.12
CA MET A 136 8.04 8.22 3.03
C MET A 136 8.75 7.18 2.16
N ALA A 137 8.48 5.89 2.37
CA ALA A 137 9.06 4.82 1.56
C ALA A 137 8.75 5.00 0.07
N GLN A 138 7.48 5.27 -0.25
CA GLN A 138 7.01 5.44 -1.63
C GLN A 138 7.58 6.71 -2.30
N ASN A 139 7.54 7.84 -1.59
CA ASN A 139 7.91 9.14 -2.17
C ASN A 139 9.43 9.36 -2.22
N ILE A 140 10.17 8.83 -1.25
CA ILE A 140 11.64 8.94 -1.20
C ILE A 140 12.30 7.79 -1.99
N GLY A 141 11.60 6.65 -2.15
CA GLY A 141 12.12 5.48 -2.85
C GLY A 141 13.08 4.63 -1.99
N ILE A 142 12.81 4.55 -0.69
CA ILE A 142 13.52 3.70 0.27
C ILE A 142 12.62 2.56 0.75
N ASP A 143 13.18 1.48 1.29
CA ASP A 143 12.36 0.40 1.84
C ASP A 143 11.59 0.86 3.09
N TYR A 144 10.48 0.17 3.39
CA TYR A 144 9.58 0.56 4.47
C TYR A 144 10.24 0.50 5.86
N HIS A 145 11.20 -0.41 6.06
CA HIS A 145 11.93 -0.49 7.31
C HIS A 145 12.83 0.74 7.48
N ALA A 146 13.63 1.07 6.47
CA ALA A 146 14.43 2.30 6.45
C ALA A 146 13.57 3.56 6.63
N ALA A 147 12.40 3.64 5.98
CA ALA A 147 11.48 4.75 6.15
C ALA A 147 10.93 4.87 7.58
N THR A 148 10.65 3.74 8.24
CA THR A 148 10.22 3.70 9.64
C THR A 148 11.33 4.20 10.57
N GLU A 149 12.58 3.79 10.34
CA GLU A 149 13.74 4.24 11.11
C GLU A 149 14.03 5.73 10.91
N GLU A 150 14.01 6.21 9.67
CA GLU A 150 14.22 7.63 9.36
C GLU A 150 13.11 8.52 9.93
N LEU A 151 11.85 8.06 9.89
CA LEU A 151 10.74 8.74 10.55
C LEU A 151 10.97 8.81 12.06
N TYR A 152 11.43 7.71 12.68
CA TYR A 152 11.78 7.69 14.10
C TYR A 152 12.90 8.69 14.43
N TYR A 153 13.97 8.74 13.64
CA TYR A 153 15.07 9.70 13.84
C TYR A 153 14.60 11.15 13.66
N TYR A 154 13.76 11.41 12.67
CA TYR A 154 13.18 12.73 12.43
C TYR A 154 12.31 13.19 13.60
N MET A 155 11.37 12.35 14.03
CA MET A 155 10.47 12.65 15.14
C MET A 155 11.24 12.83 16.44
N ARG A 156 12.25 11.99 16.73
CA ARG A 156 13.05 12.11 17.94
C ARG A 156 13.80 13.44 18.05
N LYS A 157 14.26 14.00 16.92
CA LYS A 157 14.90 15.34 16.89
C LYS A 157 13.90 16.49 17.08
N ARG A 158 12.62 16.25 16.83
CA ARG A 158 11.52 17.23 16.87
C ARG A 158 10.34 16.70 17.68
N ASP A 159 10.64 16.11 18.84
CA ASP A 159 9.69 15.25 19.55
C ASP A 159 8.42 16.01 19.92
N GLU A 160 8.55 17.18 20.56
CA GLU A 160 7.40 17.96 21.01
C GLU A 160 6.52 18.46 19.83
N GLU A 161 7.15 18.94 18.75
CA GLU A 161 6.45 19.42 17.55
C GLU A 161 5.69 18.28 16.85
N THR A 162 6.38 17.17 16.56
CA THR A 162 5.81 16.04 15.83
C THR A 162 4.80 15.28 16.67
N HIS A 163 5.02 15.16 17.99
CA HIS A 163 4.05 14.62 18.92
C HIS A 163 2.77 15.47 18.96
N THR A 164 2.90 16.80 19.09
CA THR A 164 1.75 17.70 19.14
C THR A 164 0.94 17.63 17.86
N ALA A 165 1.60 17.67 16.69
CA ALA A 165 0.93 17.54 15.40
C ALA A 165 0.17 16.22 15.26
N LEU A 166 0.80 15.10 15.65
CA LEU A 166 0.21 13.78 15.57
C LEU A 166 -0.98 13.63 16.52
N MET A 167 -0.85 14.10 17.77
CA MET A 167 -1.95 14.04 18.74
C MET A 167 -3.12 14.94 18.34
N LYS A 168 -2.87 16.09 17.70
CA LYS A 168 -3.92 16.93 17.15
C LYS A 168 -4.72 16.19 16.07
N LEU A 169 -4.03 15.48 15.16
CA LEU A 169 -4.69 14.66 14.14
C LEU A 169 -5.52 13.55 14.79
N VAL A 170 -4.93 12.77 15.70
CA VAL A 170 -5.61 11.65 16.38
C VAL A 170 -6.86 12.13 17.12
N ARG A 171 -6.78 13.24 17.88
CA ARG A 171 -7.95 13.82 18.56
C ARG A 171 -9.03 14.22 17.56
N SER A 172 -8.68 14.85 16.45
CA SER A 172 -9.67 15.25 15.44
C SER A 172 -10.43 14.06 14.83
N MET A 173 -9.76 12.91 14.66
CA MET A 173 -10.38 11.67 14.17
C MET A 173 -11.36 11.07 15.18
N ILE A 174 -11.01 11.09 16.47
CA ILE A 174 -11.87 10.62 17.55
C ILE A 174 -13.09 11.55 17.74
N GLU A 175 -12.86 12.87 17.76
CA GLU A 175 -13.89 13.88 18.02
C GLU A 175 -14.89 14.05 16.87
N LYS A 176 -14.48 13.89 15.61
CA LYS A 176 -15.44 13.92 14.48
C LYS A 176 -16.53 12.85 14.60
N ARG A 177 -16.24 11.71 15.25
CA ARG A 177 -17.20 10.63 15.48
C ARG A 177 -18.29 10.99 16.49
N SER A 178 -18.01 11.87 17.46
CA SER A 178 -18.99 12.25 18.49
C SER A 178 -20.04 13.25 17.99
N ARG A 179 -19.78 13.94 16.87
CA ARG A 179 -20.77 14.82 16.21
C ARG A 179 -21.66 14.09 15.20
N TYR A 180 -21.24 12.93 14.69
CA TYR A 180 -22.02 12.15 13.70
C TYR A 180 -23.04 11.20 14.37
N ASN A 181 -22.87 10.93 15.67
CA ASN A 181 -23.78 10.11 16.48
C ASN A 181 -24.70 10.95 17.39
N ARG A 182 -24.94 12.22 17.07
CA ARG A 182 -25.92 13.10 17.72
C ARG A 182 -26.96 13.57 16.71
#